data_AF-A0A957P4Y0-F1
#
_entry.id   AF-A0A957P4Y0-F1
#
_cell.length_a   1.000
_cell.length_b   1.000
_cell.length_c   1.000
_cell.angle_alpha   90.00
_cell.angle_beta   90.00
_cell.angle_gamma   90.00
#
_symmetry.space_group_name_H-M   'P 1'
#
loop_
_entity.id
_entity.type
_entity.pdbx_description
1 polymer ?
#
loop_
_entity_poly.entity_id
_entity_poly.type
_entity_poly.pdbx_seq_one_letter_code
_entity_poly.pdbx_strand_id
1 'polypeptide(L)' 'WRNLGSYVVDGNRGAGVAHLFLALHAAWMQPIQADDLEEQQLLLLQRHQVDAALAAGEFRVLPWAAAVALALVQMQP' A
#
# COMPACT_ATOMS: atom_id res chain seq x y z
N TRP A 1 -1.14 -13.77 2.47
CA TRP A 1 -1.44 -12.43 3.00
C TRP A 1 -1.15 -12.40 4.49
N ARG A 2 -0.41 -11.41 4.96
CA ARG A 2 -0.18 -11.14 6.39
C ARG A 2 -0.99 -9.91 6.80
N ASN A 3 -1.71 -9.97 7.91
CA ASN A 3 -2.47 -8.83 8.41
C ASN A 3 -1.52 -7.80 9.05
N LEU A 4 -1.72 -6.51 8.74
CA LEU A 4 -0.94 -5.38 9.26
C LEU A 4 -1.74 -4.48 10.23
N GLY A 5 -2.96 -4.91 10.57
CA GLY A 5 -3.88 -4.18 11.44
C GLY A 5 -5.05 -3.52 10.71
N SER A 6 -5.90 -2.88 11.51
CA SER A 6 -7.08 -2.13 11.06
C SER A 6 -7.08 -0.76 11.70
N TYR A 7 -7.22 0.29 10.89
CA TYR A 7 -7.04 1.67 11.35
C TYR A 7 -8.21 2.52 10.88
N VAL A 8 -8.83 3.26 11.80
CA VAL A 8 -9.87 4.23 11.47
C VAL A 8 -9.26 5.36 10.65
N VAL A 9 -9.86 5.66 9.49
CA VAL A 9 -9.46 6.76 8.62
C VAL A 9 -10.39 7.94 8.87
N ASP A 10 -9.82 9.14 9.03
CA ASP A 10 -10.56 10.38 9.33
C ASP A 10 -11.53 10.21 10.51
N GLY A 11 -10.99 9.78 11.66
CA GLY A 11 -11.79 9.28 12.79
C GLY A 11 -12.75 10.28 13.43
N ASN A 12 -12.54 11.58 13.23
CA ASN A 12 -13.49 12.63 13.62
C ASN A 12 -14.70 12.74 12.67
N ARG A 13 -14.61 12.18 11.47
CA ARG A 13 -15.72 12.14 10.48
C ARG A 13 -16.27 10.73 10.22
N GLY A 14 -15.56 9.70 10.67
CA GLY A 14 -16.00 8.31 10.51
C GLY A 14 -15.93 7.82 9.06
N ALA A 15 -14.93 8.26 8.29
CA ALA A 15 -14.82 7.97 6.85
C ALA A 15 -14.43 6.51 6.50
N GLY A 16 -14.39 5.61 7.49
CA GLY A 16 -14.19 4.18 7.31
C GLY A 16 -12.99 3.62 8.07
N VAL A 17 -12.72 2.33 7.84
CA VAL A 17 -11.62 1.59 8.45
C VAL A 17 -10.76 0.98 7.34
N ALA A 18 -9.47 1.29 7.35
CA ALA A 18 -8.51 0.66 6.46
C ALA A 18 -8.04 -0.66 7.07
N HIS A 19 -8.28 -1.78 6.40
CA HIS A 19 -7.76 -3.10 6.75
C HIS A 19 -6.55 -3.41 5.87
N LEU A 20 -5.36 -3.46 6.47
CA LEU A 20 -4.10 -3.47 5.72
C LEU A 20 -3.50 -4.88 5.70
N PHE A 21 -2.97 -5.29 4.55
CA PHE A 21 -2.38 -6.61 4.35
C PHE A 21 -1.11 -6.56 3.50
N LEU A 22 -0.15 -7.43 3.81
CA LEU A 22 1.06 -7.66 3.02
C LEU A 22 0.96 -8.99 2.26
N ALA A 23 1.03 -8.93 0.93
CA ALA A 23 1.25 -10.11 0.09
C ALA A 23 2.75 -10.36 -0.08
N LEU A 24 3.17 -11.62 0.03
CA LEU A 24 4.55 -12.05 -0.22
C LEU A 24 4.52 -13.17 -1.26
N HIS A 25 5.61 -13.30 -2.02
CA HIS A 25 5.76 -14.30 -3.09
C HIS A 25 4.69 -14.18 -4.19
N ALA A 26 4.19 -12.97 -4.42
CA ALA A 26 3.33 -12.69 -5.57
C ALA A 26 4.15 -12.75 -6.86
N ALA A 27 3.60 -13.39 -7.88
CA ALA A 27 4.15 -13.40 -9.23
C ALA A 27 3.23 -12.57 -10.14
N TRP A 28 3.84 -11.78 -11.03
CA TRP A 28 3.09 -11.14 -12.10
C TRP A 28 2.56 -12.22 -13.05
N MET A 29 1.25 -12.15 -13.38
CA MET A 29 0.58 -13.16 -14.20
C MET A 29 0.00 -12.59 -15.50
N GLN A 30 -0.66 -11.42 -15.42
CA GLN A 30 -1.33 -10.80 -16.55
C GLN A 30 -1.54 -9.29 -16.30
N PRO A 31 -1.86 -8.49 -17.34
CA PRO A 31 -2.29 -7.11 -17.19
C PRO A 31 -3.52 -6.97 -16.28
N ILE A 32 -3.70 -5.79 -15.68
CA ILE A 32 -4.87 -5.47 -14.86
C ILE A 32 -6.12 -5.63 -15.73
N GLN A 33 -7.08 -6.43 -15.27
CA GLN A 33 -8.44 -6.44 -15.81
C GLN A 33 -9.20 -5.31 -15.13
N ALA A 34 -9.08 -4.09 -15.67
CA ALA A 34 -9.72 -2.92 -15.11
C ALA A 34 -11.22 -2.93 -15.43
N ASP A 35 -12.05 -3.08 -14.40
CA ASP A 35 -13.49 -2.80 -14.43
C ASP A 35 -13.83 -1.43 -13.79
N ASP A 36 -12.80 -0.71 -13.33
CA ASP A 36 -12.88 0.61 -12.70
C ASP A 36 -12.85 1.75 -13.72
N LEU A 37 -13.34 2.92 -13.31
CA LEU A 37 -13.39 4.16 -14.10
C LEU A 37 -12.04 4.92 -14.12
N GLU A 38 -11.10 4.55 -13.25
CA GLU A 38 -9.77 5.17 -13.17
C GLU A 38 -8.70 4.34 -13.90
N GLU A 39 -7.82 5.01 -14.64
CA GLU A 39 -6.67 4.37 -15.27
C GLU A 39 -5.61 4.00 -14.22
N GLN A 40 -5.18 2.73 -14.20
CA GLN A 40 -4.18 2.23 -13.27
C GLN A 40 -2.92 1.79 -14.00
N GLN A 41 -1.77 2.26 -13.55
CA GLN A 41 -0.46 1.81 -14.02
C GLN A 41 0.22 0.95 -12.95
N LEU A 42 0.63 -0.26 -13.32
CA LEU A 42 1.44 -1.12 -12.44
C LEU A 42 2.91 -0.69 -12.47
N LEU A 43 3.43 -0.27 -11.32
CA LEU A 43 4.85 0.03 -11.12
C LEU A 43 5.52 -1.08 -10.30
N LEU A 44 6.55 -1.72 -10.86
CA LEU A 44 7.40 -2.66 -10.13
C LEU A 44 8.62 -1.93 -9.60
N LEU A 45 8.65 -1.73 -8.28
CA LEU A 45 9.71 -1.00 -7.60
C LEU A 45 10.58 -1.94 -6.77
N GLN A 46 11.87 -1.66 -6.77
CA GLN A 46 12.79 -2.25 -5.81
C GLN A 46 12.54 -1.67 -4.43
N ARG A 47 12.87 -2.44 -3.39
CA ARG A 47 12.69 -2.04 -1.99
C ARG A 47 13.21 -0.62 -1.69
N HIS A 48 14.46 -0.33 -2.09
CA HIS A 48 15.07 0.98 -1.84
C HIS A 48 14.31 2.15 -2.53
N GLN A 49 13.65 1.91 -3.67
CA GLN A 49 12.85 2.92 -4.35
C GLN A 49 11.56 3.20 -3.56
N VAL A 50 10.96 2.16 -2.96
CA VAL A 50 9.81 2.31 -2.06
C VAL A 50 10.19 3.07 -0.79
N ASP A 51 11.34 2.74 -0.19
CA ASP A 51 11.86 3.45 0.98
C ASP A 51 12.07 4.95 0.67
N ALA A 52 12.68 5.26 -0.48
CA ALA A 52 12.91 6.63 -0.92
C ALA A 52 11.61 7.40 -1.21
N ALA A 53 10.67 6.79 -1.93
CA ALA A 53 9.37 7.40 -2.25
C ALA A 53 8.55 7.70 -0.97
N LEU A 54 8.62 6.81 0.03
CA LEU A 54 7.99 7.02 1.33
C LEU A 54 8.62 8.22 2.06
N ALA A 55 9.95 8.27 2.12
CA ALA A 55 10.68 9.38 2.75
C ALA A 55 10.45 10.72 2.05
N ALA A 56 10.26 10.71 0.72
CA ALA A 56 9.98 11.89 -0.09
C ALA A 56 8.51 12.34 -0.04
N GLY A 57 7.61 11.58 0.61
CA GLY A 57 6.19 11.93 0.72
C GLY A 57 5.42 11.78 -0.60
N GLU A 58 5.84 10.87 -1.48
CA GLU A 58 5.19 10.65 -2.78
C GLU A 58 3.82 9.95 -2.65
N PHE A 59 3.60 9.22 -1.56
CA PHE A 59 2.28 8.66 -1.23
C PHE A 59 1.34 9.77 -0.75
N ARG A 60 0.47 10.24 -1.65
CA ARG A 60 -0.41 11.41 -1.44
C ARG A 60 -1.58 11.18 -0.48
N VAL A 61 -1.87 9.93 -0.11
CA VAL A 61 -2.97 9.58 0.79
C VAL A 61 -2.43 8.84 2.01
N LEU A 62 -2.80 9.29 3.21
CA LEU A 62 -2.28 8.77 4.47
C LEU A 62 -2.40 7.24 4.63
N PRO A 63 -3.53 6.58 4.29
CA PRO A 63 -3.63 5.14 4.41
C PRO A 63 -2.64 4.39 3.51
N TRP A 64 -2.27 4.95 2.35
CA TRP A 64 -1.28 4.34 1.45
C TRP A 64 0.12 4.43 2.06
N ALA A 65 0.50 5.61 2.55
CA ALA A 65 1.78 5.80 3.24
C ALA A 65 1.90 4.87 4.46
N ALA A 66 0.83 4.72 5.24
CA ALA A 66 0.78 3.83 6.39
C ALA A 66 0.92 2.35 6.00
N ALA A 67 0.21 1.91 4.95
CA ALA A 67 0.30 0.53 4.45
C ALA A 67 1.73 0.17 4.03
N VAL A 68 2.39 1.08 3.29
CA VAL A 68 3.78 0.91 2.87
C VAL A 68 4.69 0.87 4.09
N ALA A 69 4.62 1.86 4.99
CA ALA A 69 5.47 1.91 6.19
C ALA A 69 5.36 0.64 7.04
N LEU A 70 4.14 0.15 7.30
CA LEU A 70 3.91 -1.07 8.08
C LEU A 70 4.47 -2.32 7.39
N ALA A 71 4.34 -2.41 6.06
CA ALA A 71 4.94 -3.48 5.28
C ALA A 71 6.47 -3.44 5.36
N LEU A 72 7.08 -2.25 5.27
CA LEU A 72 8.53 -2.08 5.36
C LEU A 72 9.08 -2.52 6.71
N VAL A 73 8.38 -2.21 7.81
CA VAL A 73 8.72 -2.66 9.18
C VAL A 73 8.65 -4.19 9.30
N GLN A 74 7.61 -4.82 8.78
CA GLN A 74 7.43 -6.29 8.83
C GLN A 74 8.45 -7.08 7.98
N MET A 75 9.15 -6.40 7.09
CA MET A 75 10.15 -6.98 6.18
C MET A 75 11.59 -6.65 6.58
N GLN A 76 11.81 -5.99 7.72
CA GLN A 76 13.16 -5.86 8.28
C GLN A 76 13.67 -7.24 8.71
N PRO A 77 14.98 -7.53 8.56
CA PRO A 77 15.58 -8.79 8.98
C PRO A 77 15.48 -9.04 10.48
#